data_AF-A0ABD5ZJ53-F1
#
_entry.id   AF-A0ABD5ZJ53-F1
#
_cell.length_a   1.000
_cell.length_b   1.000
_cell.length_c   1.000
_cell.angle_alpha   90.00
_cell.angle_beta   90.00
_cell.angle_gamma   90.00
#
_symmetry.space_group_name_H-M   'P 1'
#
loop_
_entity.id
_entity.type
_entity.pdbx_description
1 polymer ?
#
loop_
_entity_poly.entity_id
_entity_poly.type
_entity_poly.pdbx_seq_one_letter_code
_entity_poly.pdbx_strand_id
1 'polypeptide(L)'
;MSDERPTIRPVTLSRLVELTYACEDVLKSTEDLADILDVNHRRARETILEATRISLLSESEDNDDFVYITTSIGKSFLDAIRAENWMKASSILAVRSPHYGAFLQALEEMEHSDLESLLEHLEETQQYTPYSFNQTGIEIVGDWAERLGSVQRNAFTGDYYLSKGTEVPSNFHFILLDAYDTLEQTAGINLRQRYLSIPRLREEICERIGCRRRDFDEAVLELCQQNVGKLELSGAPMDTGAKDATLGIKQIELADEGPLITTSQSTQRVMAGVELYGKKYYYLAVHERDISFKQETH
;
A
#
# COMPACT_ATOMS: atom_id res chain seq x y z
N MET A 1 31.40 -13.77 8.51
CA MET A 1 31.63 -12.36 8.12
C MET A 1 30.28 -11.69 8.14
N SER A 2 30.12 -10.48 8.68
CA SER A 2 28.80 -9.85 8.84
C SER A 2 28.16 -9.68 7.46
N ASP A 3 27.22 -10.57 7.16
CA ASP A 3 26.60 -10.81 5.85
C ASP A 3 25.53 -9.74 5.51
N GLU A 4 25.76 -8.53 6.00
CA GLU A 4 24.80 -7.44 5.93
C GLU A 4 25.02 -6.69 4.61
N ARG A 5 24.28 -7.12 3.59
CA ARG A 5 24.25 -6.45 2.29
C ARG A 5 23.75 -5.00 2.48
N PRO A 6 24.45 -3.98 1.94
CA PRO A 6 24.03 -2.58 2.05
C PRO A 6 22.67 -2.28 1.42
N THR A 7 22.33 -2.99 0.33
CA THR A 7 21.08 -2.81 -0.42
C THR A 7 20.11 -3.96 -0.21
N ILE A 8 18.81 -3.67 -0.29
CA ILE A 8 17.78 -4.70 -0.36
C ILE A 8 17.88 -5.53 -1.66
N ARG A 9 17.57 -6.83 -1.58
CA ARG A 9 17.45 -7.69 -2.76
C ARG A 9 16.09 -7.47 -3.45
N PRO A 10 16.02 -7.60 -4.79
CA PRO A 10 14.78 -7.42 -5.54
C PRO A 10 13.82 -8.60 -5.40
N VAL A 11 13.26 -8.79 -4.21
CA VAL A 11 12.34 -9.88 -3.86
C VAL A 11 10.94 -9.30 -3.67
N THR A 12 9.92 -9.96 -4.22
CA THR A 12 8.53 -9.53 -4.03
C THR A 12 7.97 -10.09 -2.72
N LEU A 13 6.96 -9.43 -2.16
CA LEU A 13 6.26 -9.91 -0.97
C LEU A 13 5.69 -11.32 -1.17
N SER A 14 5.12 -11.60 -2.37
CA SER A 14 4.61 -12.93 -2.73
C SER A 14 5.66 -14.02 -2.53
N ARG A 15 6.88 -13.77 -3.03
CA ARG A 15 7.97 -14.72 -2.95
C ARG A 15 8.51 -14.88 -1.54
N LEU A 16 8.50 -13.84 -0.71
CA LEU A 16 8.81 -13.98 0.71
C LEU A 16 7.79 -14.88 1.43
N VAL A 17 6.49 -14.67 1.19
CA VAL A 17 5.43 -15.47 1.82
C VAL A 17 5.49 -16.92 1.36
N GLU A 18 5.54 -17.17 0.05
CA GLU A 18 5.60 -18.52 -0.52
C GLU A 18 6.83 -19.29 -0.03
N LEU A 19 8.01 -18.66 -0.03
CA LEU A 19 9.24 -19.28 0.46
C LEU A 19 9.14 -19.60 1.96
N THR A 20 8.63 -18.67 2.76
CA THR A 20 8.45 -18.86 4.20
C THR A 20 7.44 -19.99 4.48
N TYR A 21 6.40 -20.09 3.66
CA TYR A 21 5.40 -21.16 3.77
C TYR A 21 5.99 -22.52 3.36
N ALA A 22 6.77 -22.59 2.28
CA ALA A 22 7.41 -23.81 1.80
C ALA A 22 8.37 -24.47 2.84
N CYS A 23 8.93 -23.67 3.74
CA CYS A 23 9.87 -24.08 4.78
C CYS A 23 9.23 -24.27 6.17
N GLU A 24 7.90 -24.19 6.32
CA GLU A 24 7.24 -24.10 7.63
C GLU A 24 7.48 -25.31 8.55
N ASP A 25 7.41 -26.51 7.96
CA ASP A 25 7.40 -27.77 8.69
C ASP A 25 8.57 -28.70 8.33
N VAL A 26 9.29 -28.42 7.24
CA VAL A 26 10.31 -29.31 6.68
C VAL A 26 11.51 -28.51 6.24
N LEU A 27 12.71 -29.04 6.53
CA LEU A 27 13.97 -28.51 6.01
C LEU A 27 13.98 -28.64 4.48
N LYS A 28 14.33 -27.55 3.80
CA LYS A 28 14.40 -27.51 2.34
C LYS A 28 15.76 -27.05 1.86
N SER A 29 16.30 -27.70 0.84
CA SER A 29 17.50 -27.23 0.13
C SER A 29 17.16 -26.07 -0.81
N THR A 30 18.18 -25.42 -1.38
CA THR A 30 17.96 -24.40 -2.42
C THR A 30 17.31 -24.99 -3.68
N GLU A 31 17.65 -26.24 -4.03
CA GLU A 31 17.09 -26.95 -5.19
C GLU A 31 15.60 -27.24 -4.98
N ASP A 32 15.23 -27.78 -3.82
CA ASP A 32 13.82 -28.02 -3.47
C ASP A 32 12.99 -26.73 -3.57
N LEU A 33 13.54 -25.62 -3.07
CA LEU A 33 12.84 -24.33 -3.07
C LEU A 33 12.75 -23.72 -4.47
N ALA A 34 13.74 -23.97 -5.33
CA ALA A 34 13.68 -23.57 -6.73
C ALA A 34 12.53 -24.28 -7.46
N ASP A 35 12.38 -25.58 -7.24
CA ASP A 35 11.32 -26.40 -7.83
C ASP A 35 9.93 -26.03 -7.28
N ILE A 36 9.78 -25.90 -5.96
CA ILE A 36 8.50 -25.54 -5.32
C ILE A 36 8.00 -24.17 -5.79
N LEU A 37 8.91 -23.21 -5.93
CA LEU A 37 8.56 -21.84 -6.35
C LEU A 37 8.45 -21.68 -7.88
N ASP A 38 8.83 -22.72 -8.66
CA ASP A 38 8.96 -22.67 -10.11
C ASP A 38 9.85 -21.52 -10.58
N VAL A 39 11.06 -21.45 -10.03
CA VAL A 39 12.07 -20.43 -10.38
C VAL A 39 13.43 -21.07 -10.57
N ASN A 40 14.34 -20.37 -11.26
CA ASN A 40 15.72 -20.84 -11.35
C ASN A 40 16.44 -20.76 -9.99
N HIS A 41 17.48 -21.59 -9.82
CA HIS A 41 18.30 -21.68 -8.61
C HIS A 41 18.83 -20.31 -8.14
N ARG A 42 19.27 -19.44 -9.07
CA ARG A 42 19.77 -18.10 -8.72
C ARG A 42 18.67 -17.26 -8.04
N ARG A 43 17.44 -17.31 -8.56
CA ARG A 43 16.30 -16.57 -8.04
C ARG A 43 15.81 -17.12 -6.71
N ALA A 44 15.81 -18.46 -6.55
CA ALA A 44 15.56 -19.10 -5.27
C ALA A 44 16.57 -18.61 -4.23
N ARG A 45 17.87 -18.64 -4.55
CA ARG A 45 18.94 -18.20 -3.64
C ARG A 45 18.82 -16.73 -3.26
N GLU A 46 18.47 -15.83 -4.20
CA GLU A 46 18.20 -14.42 -3.88
C GLU A 46 17.07 -14.25 -2.85
N THR A 47 15.98 -15.00 -3.01
CA THR A 47 14.82 -14.95 -2.12
C THR A 47 15.17 -15.51 -0.74
N ILE A 48 15.88 -16.64 -0.70
CA ILE A 48 16.38 -17.27 0.53
C ILE A 48 17.28 -16.31 1.31
N LEU A 49 18.27 -15.71 0.64
CA LEU A 49 19.20 -14.81 1.30
C LEU A 49 18.49 -13.59 1.89
N GLU A 50 17.45 -13.06 1.23
CA GLU A 50 16.68 -11.97 1.81
C GLU A 50 15.83 -12.44 2.99
N ALA A 51 15.10 -13.56 2.84
CA ALA A 51 14.27 -14.11 3.91
C ALA A 51 15.09 -14.49 5.16
N THR A 52 16.29 -15.04 5.01
CA THR A 52 17.22 -15.30 6.10
C THR A 52 17.73 -14.01 6.73
N ARG A 53 18.09 -13.00 5.91
CA ARG A 53 18.53 -11.68 6.39
C ARG A 53 17.47 -11.02 7.28
N ILE A 54 16.20 -11.09 6.89
CA ILE A 54 15.08 -10.56 7.67
C ILE A 54 14.50 -11.57 8.67
N SER A 55 15.27 -12.64 8.98
CA SER A 55 14.98 -13.65 10.00
C SER A 55 13.66 -14.43 9.81
N LEU A 56 13.08 -14.46 8.61
CA LEU A 56 11.93 -15.32 8.32
C LEU A 56 12.36 -16.79 8.22
N LEU A 57 13.58 -17.04 7.72
CA LEU A 57 14.20 -18.36 7.65
C LEU A 57 15.47 -18.42 8.50
N SER A 58 15.80 -19.62 8.97
CA SER A 58 17.11 -19.99 9.50
C SER A 58 17.81 -20.95 8.56
N GLU A 59 19.13 -20.81 8.44
CA GLU A 59 20.01 -21.67 7.64
C GLU A 59 20.78 -22.63 8.57
N SER A 60 20.93 -23.88 8.15
CA SER A 60 21.79 -24.88 8.79
C SER A 60 22.52 -25.71 7.72
N GLU A 61 23.71 -26.21 8.06
CA GLU A 61 24.46 -27.11 7.19
C GLU A 61 23.97 -28.57 7.37
N ASP A 62 23.75 -29.26 6.25
CA ASP A 62 23.45 -30.68 6.18
C ASP A 62 24.23 -31.32 5.00
N ASN A 63 25.15 -32.23 5.31
CA ASN A 63 25.98 -32.96 4.33
C ASN A 63 26.63 -32.08 3.24
N ASP A 64 27.34 -31.02 3.64
CA ASP A 64 28.00 -30.02 2.76
C ASP A 64 27.06 -29.11 1.97
N ASP A 65 25.74 -29.23 2.15
CA ASP A 65 24.72 -28.33 1.59
C ASP A 65 24.04 -27.49 2.69
N PHE A 66 23.42 -26.38 2.28
CA PHE A 66 22.61 -25.56 3.18
C PHE A 66 21.12 -25.91 3.05
N VAL A 67 20.48 -26.10 4.20
CA VAL A 67 19.04 -26.32 4.32
C VAL A 67 18.40 -25.22 5.16
N TYR A 68 17.12 -24.95 4.86
CA TYR A 68 16.38 -23.83 5.40
C TYR A 68 15.08 -24.28 6.07
N ILE A 69 14.74 -23.64 7.19
CA ILE A 69 13.49 -23.84 7.91
C ILE A 69 12.95 -22.50 8.41
N THR A 70 11.62 -22.40 8.49
CA THR A 70 10.95 -21.20 8.98
C THR A 70 11.18 -20.98 10.46
N THR A 71 11.59 -19.77 10.82
CA THR A 71 11.83 -19.38 12.22
C THR A 71 10.52 -19.11 12.95
N SER A 72 10.58 -18.84 14.27
CA SER A 72 9.43 -18.34 15.02
C SER A 72 8.91 -16.97 14.51
N ILE A 73 9.80 -16.13 13.97
CA ILE A 73 9.42 -14.84 13.35
C ILE A 73 8.70 -15.11 12.04
N GLY A 74 9.22 -16.02 11.22
CA GLY A 74 8.58 -16.47 9.98
C GLY A 74 7.20 -17.07 10.23
N LYS A 75 7.04 -17.89 11.28
CA LYS A 75 5.73 -18.43 11.69
C LYS A 75 4.75 -17.33 12.10
N SER A 76 5.18 -16.38 12.94
CA SER A 76 4.34 -15.23 13.32
C SER A 76 3.93 -14.37 12.11
N PHE A 77 4.83 -14.24 11.12
CA PHE A 77 4.53 -13.58 9.86
C PHE A 77 3.48 -14.35 9.04
N LEU A 78 3.63 -15.67 8.86
CA LEU A 78 2.64 -16.50 8.19
C LEU A 78 1.28 -16.52 8.90
N ASP A 79 1.27 -16.53 10.24
CA ASP A 79 0.04 -16.45 11.04
C ASP A 79 -0.68 -15.11 10.80
N ALA A 80 0.07 -14.01 10.67
CA ALA A 80 -0.50 -12.72 10.32
C ALA A 80 -1.10 -12.73 8.90
N ILE A 81 -0.42 -13.36 7.93
CA ILE A 81 -0.93 -13.52 6.56
C ILE A 81 -2.21 -14.34 6.54
N ARG A 82 -2.24 -15.50 7.21
CA ARG A 82 -3.43 -16.38 7.29
C ARG A 82 -4.62 -15.75 7.98
N ALA A 83 -4.35 -14.87 8.95
CA ALA A 83 -5.39 -14.11 9.64
C ALA A 83 -5.79 -12.82 8.89
N GLU A 84 -5.25 -12.59 7.68
CA GLU A 84 -5.41 -11.36 6.89
C GLU A 84 -5.07 -10.09 7.67
N ASN A 85 -4.20 -10.22 8.68
CA ASN A 85 -3.73 -9.11 9.49
C ASN A 85 -2.50 -8.48 8.83
N TRP A 86 -2.74 -7.80 7.71
CA TRP A 86 -1.72 -7.18 6.88
C TRP A 86 -0.89 -6.14 7.64
N MET A 87 -1.51 -5.40 8.57
CA MET A 87 -0.81 -4.45 9.43
C MET A 87 0.18 -5.13 10.37
N LYS A 88 -0.17 -6.29 10.94
CA LYS A 88 0.77 -7.09 11.74
C LYS A 88 1.89 -7.67 10.89
N ALA A 89 1.60 -8.13 9.67
CA ALA A 89 2.64 -8.58 8.75
C ALA A 89 3.60 -7.43 8.39
N SER A 90 3.08 -6.23 8.12
CA SER A 90 3.86 -5.02 7.87
C SER A 90 4.74 -4.64 9.07
N SER A 91 4.20 -4.67 10.30
CA SER A 91 4.99 -4.33 11.49
C SER A 91 6.11 -5.33 11.77
N ILE A 92 5.91 -6.63 11.48
CA ILE A 92 6.98 -7.62 11.54
C ILE A 92 8.09 -7.27 10.54
N LEU A 93 7.74 -6.94 9.30
CA LEU A 93 8.73 -6.53 8.30
C LEU A 93 9.43 -5.21 8.68
N ALA A 94 8.73 -4.24 9.25
CA ALA A 94 9.32 -2.97 9.71
C ALA A 94 10.39 -3.17 10.78
N VAL A 95 10.19 -4.12 11.69
CA VAL A 95 11.16 -4.45 12.73
C VAL A 95 12.34 -5.26 12.17
N ARG A 96 12.12 -6.10 11.16
CA ARG A 96 13.10 -7.09 10.70
C ARG A 96 13.87 -6.70 9.45
N SER A 97 13.32 -5.82 8.63
CA SER A 97 13.94 -5.29 7.42
C SER A 97 14.32 -3.83 7.65
N PRO A 98 15.62 -3.51 7.80
CA PRO A 98 16.08 -2.14 8.01
C PRO A 98 15.62 -1.18 6.91
N HIS A 99 15.65 -1.63 5.64
CA HIS A 99 15.20 -0.86 4.50
C HIS A 99 13.70 -0.56 4.53
N TYR A 100 12.88 -1.56 4.91
CA TYR A 100 11.44 -1.38 4.99
C TYR A 100 11.03 -0.49 6.18
N GLY A 101 11.67 -0.69 7.34
CA GLY A 101 11.46 0.15 8.52
C GLY A 101 11.84 1.61 8.28
N ALA A 102 13.01 1.87 7.70
CA ALA A 102 13.46 3.22 7.35
C ALA A 102 12.53 3.89 6.34
N PHE A 103 12.04 3.15 5.34
CA PHE A 103 11.07 3.67 4.37
C PHE A 103 9.77 4.12 5.04
N LEU A 104 9.21 3.34 5.96
CA LEU A 104 8.00 3.74 6.69
C LEU A 104 8.25 4.95 7.60
N GLN A 105 9.40 4.99 8.28
CA GLN A 105 9.79 6.12 9.13
C GLN A 105 9.94 7.41 8.32
N ALA A 106 10.59 7.35 7.15
CA ALA A 106 10.73 8.51 6.27
C ALA A 106 9.35 9.08 5.88
N LEU A 107 8.38 8.23 5.55
CA LEU A 107 7.02 8.67 5.27
C LEU A 107 6.27 9.21 6.50
N GLU A 108 6.63 8.75 7.71
CA GLU A 108 6.09 9.32 8.95
C GLU A 108 6.60 10.76 9.17
N GLU A 109 7.86 11.01 8.84
CA GLU A 109 8.51 12.32 8.99
C GLU A 109 8.12 13.31 7.89
N MET A 110 7.91 12.84 6.66
CA MET A 110 7.60 13.68 5.49
C MET A 110 6.08 13.84 5.24
N GLU A 111 5.25 13.06 5.93
CA GLU A 111 3.79 12.91 5.73
C GLU A 111 3.39 12.27 4.38
N HIS A 112 3.78 12.88 3.27
CA HIS A 112 3.69 12.34 1.91
C HIS A 112 4.88 12.81 1.07
N SER A 113 5.31 12.01 0.11
CA SER A 113 6.48 12.35 -0.73
C SER A 113 6.48 11.63 -2.06
N ASP A 114 6.96 12.32 -3.10
CA ASP A 114 7.38 11.68 -4.33
C ASP A 114 8.62 10.77 -4.08
N LEU A 115 8.96 9.97 -5.09
CA LEU A 115 10.05 9.00 -5.01
C LEU A 115 11.45 9.64 -4.88
N GLU A 116 11.68 10.78 -5.52
CA GLU A 116 12.99 11.44 -5.58
C GLU A 116 13.31 12.08 -4.24
N SER A 117 12.36 12.85 -3.71
CA SER A 117 12.43 13.48 -2.38
C SER A 117 12.56 12.42 -1.28
N LEU A 118 11.85 11.29 -1.39
CA LEU A 118 11.95 10.19 -0.44
C LEU A 118 13.33 9.51 -0.48
N LEU A 119 13.90 9.34 -1.68
CA LEU A 119 15.24 8.78 -1.83
C LEU A 119 16.29 9.72 -1.22
N GLU A 120 16.22 11.02 -1.50
CA GLU A 120 17.12 12.02 -0.93
C GLU A 120 17.05 11.99 0.60
N HIS A 121 15.85 12.02 1.19
CA HIS A 121 15.67 11.94 2.64
C HIS A 121 16.22 10.65 3.25
N LEU A 122 16.01 9.50 2.58
CA LEU A 122 16.55 8.21 3.04
C LEU A 122 18.08 8.17 2.95
N GLU A 123 18.68 8.71 1.90
CA GLU A 123 20.14 8.80 1.76
C GLU A 123 20.75 9.69 2.86
N GLU A 124 20.13 10.82 3.18
CA GLU A 124 20.58 11.74 4.23
C GLU A 124 20.45 11.15 5.64
N THR A 125 19.28 10.57 5.95
CA THR A 125 19.00 10.00 7.29
C THR A 125 19.78 8.72 7.57
N GLN A 126 20.11 7.95 6.54
CA GLN A 126 20.80 6.67 6.66
C GLN A 126 22.31 6.75 6.38
N GLN A 127 22.85 7.96 6.14
CA GLN A 127 24.26 8.18 5.75
C GLN A 127 25.32 7.58 6.70
N TYR A 128 24.98 7.41 7.99
CA TYR A 128 25.87 6.85 9.01
C TYR A 128 25.56 5.38 9.35
N THR A 129 24.68 4.75 8.59
CA THR A 129 24.34 3.33 8.70
C THR A 129 25.05 2.54 7.58
N PRO A 130 25.15 1.20 7.68
CA PRO A 130 25.68 0.40 6.57
C PRO A 130 24.68 0.26 5.40
N TYR A 131 23.48 0.82 5.50
CA TYR A 131 22.42 0.66 4.51
C TYR A 131 22.45 1.76 3.46
N SER A 132 22.25 1.37 2.21
CA SER A 132 22.09 2.28 1.09
C SER A 132 20.77 2.05 0.38
N PHE A 133 20.24 3.13 -0.19
CA PHE A 133 18.99 3.18 -0.89
C PHE A 133 19.23 3.50 -2.36
N ASN A 134 18.34 3.02 -3.20
CA ASN A 134 18.25 3.38 -4.60
C ASN A 134 16.79 3.24 -5.01
N GLN A 135 16.45 3.77 -6.18
CA GLN A 135 15.09 3.74 -6.71
C GLN A 135 14.48 2.32 -6.67
N THR A 136 15.19 1.32 -7.16
CA THR A 136 14.68 -0.07 -7.16
C THR A 136 14.40 -0.57 -5.76
N GLY A 137 15.28 -0.28 -4.80
CA GLY A 137 15.12 -0.62 -3.40
C GLY A 137 13.85 -0.04 -2.79
N ILE A 138 13.60 1.24 -3.05
CA ILE A 138 12.40 1.94 -2.58
C ILE A 138 11.15 1.38 -3.25
N GLU A 139 11.18 1.12 -4.55
CA GLU A 139 10.05 0.51 -5.27
C GLU A 139 9.70 -0.88 -4.73
N ILE A 140 10.68 -1.68 -4.30
CA ILE A 140 10.45 -3.00 -3.69
C ILE A 140 9.74 -2.85 -2.34
N VAL A 141 10.29 -2.05 -1.42
CA VAL A 141 9.69 -1.89 -0.08
C VAL A 141 8.37 -1.14 -0.15
N GLY A 142 8.23 -0.20 -1.09
CA GLY A 142 6.99 0.46 -1.44
C GLY A 142 5.94 -0.53 -1.94
N ASP A 143 6.30 -1.46 -2.85
CA ASP A 143 5.39 -2.53 -3.30
C ASP A 143 4.92 -3.43 -2.15
N TRP A 144 5.83 -3.78 -1.22
CA TRP A 144 5.45 -4.54 -0.03
C TRP A 144 4.47 -3.75 0.84
N ALA A 145 4.75 -2.46 1.08
CA ALA A 145 3.96 -1.61 1.96
C ALA A 145 2.58 -1.27 1.38
N GLU A 146 2.50 -1.05 0.07
CA GLU A 146 1.24 -0.86 -0.67
C GLU A 146 0.36 -2.11 -0.55
N ARG A 147 0.94 -3.30 -0.78
CA ARG A 147 0.20 -4.57 -0.71
C ARG A 147 -0.29 -4.88 0.70
N LEU A 148 0.53 -4.61 1.71
CA LEU A 148 0.16 -4.80 3.11
C LEU A 148 -0.77 -3.69 3.63
N GLY A 149 -1.05 -2.67 2.82
CA GLY A 149 -1.97 -1.59 3.16
C GLY A 149 -1.46 -0.63 4.24
N SER A 150 -0.16 -0.66 4.57
CA SER A 150 0.46 0.32 5.48
C SER A 150 0.84 1.62 4.79
N VAL A 151 1.01 1.57 3.46
CA VAL A 151 1.27 2.73 2.60
C VAL A 151 0.25 2.72 1.47
N GLN A 152 -0.09 3.90 0.99
CA GLN A 152 -0.79 4.07 -0.28
C GLN A 152 0.05 4.98 -1.16
N ARG A 153 -0.11 4.80 -2.47
CA ARG A 153 0.45 5.67 -3.48
C ARG A 153 -0.66 6.41 -4.17
N ASN A 154 -0.58 7.73 -4.25
CA ASN A 154 -1.56 8.55 -4.95
C ASN A 154 -1.55 8.16 -6.43
N ALA A 155 -2.70 7.75 -6.94
CA ALA A 155 -2.78 7.18 -8.28
C ALA A 155 -2.62 8.19 -9.42
N PHE A 156 -2.65 9.50 -9.11
CA PHE A 156 -2.47 10.58 -10.07
C PHE A 156 -1.09 11.24 -9.98
N THR A 157 -0.59 11.51 -8.77
CA THR A 157 0.73 12.14 -8.56
C THR A 157 1.87 11.12 -8.46
N GLY A 158 1.59 9.95 -7.89
CA GLY A 158 2.59 8.94 -7.60
C GLY A 158 3.28 9.13 -6.25
N ASP A 159 2.78 10.00 -5.39
CA ASP A 159 3.36 10.24 -4.07
C ASP A 159 2.97 9.12 -3.10
N TYR A 160 3.91 8.74 -2.25
CA TYR A 160 3.71 7.77 -1.19
C TYR A 160 3.23 8.47 0.08
N TYR A 161 2.30 7.85 0.80
CA TYR A 161 1.84 8.32 2.09
C TYR A 161 1.44 7.14 2.99
N LEU A 162 1.57 7.31 4.31
CA LEU A 162 1.16 6.29 5.27
C LEU A 162 -0.37 6.16 5.32
N SER A 163 -0.85 4.92 5.32
CA SER A 163 -2.24 4.63 5.64
C SER A 163 -2.37 4.37 7.14
N LYS A 164 -2.76 5.39 7.90
CA LYS A 164 -2.75 5.38 9.36
C LYS A 164 -3.84 4.47 9.96
N GLY A 165 -4.78 3.96 9.15
CA GLY A 165 -5.90 3.14 9.61
C GLY A 165 -6.79 3.86 10.64
N THR A 166 -6.63 5.18 10.76
CA THR A 166 -7.39 6.04 11.65
C THR A 166 -8.72 6.39 10.99
N GLU A 167 -9.77 6.44 11.81
CA GLU A 167 -11.07 6.93 11.40
C GLU A 167 -10.97 8.31 10.74
N VAL A 168 -11.80 8.53 9.72
CA VAL A 168 -11.94 9.83 9.09
C VAL A 168 -12.33 10.86 10.17
N PRO A 169 -11.69 12.03 10.25
CA PRO A 169 -11.90 12.94 11.37
C PRO A 169 -13.26 13.62 11.30
N SER A 170 -13.81 14.04 12.45
CA SER A 170 -15.14 14.67 12.54
C SER A 170 -15.27 15.99 11.75
N ASN A 171 -14.16 16.66 11.46
CA ASN A 171 -14.11 17.83 10.59
C ASN A 171 -14.01 17.48 9.08
N PHE A 172 -14.30 16.23 8.69
CA PHE A 172 -14.18 15.75 7.31
C PHE A 172 -14.83 16.66 6.26
N HIS A 173 -16.02 17.18 6.54
CA HIS A 173 -16.73 18.11 5.65
C HIS A 173 -15.91 19.36 5.31
N PHE A 174 -15.14 19.92 6.25
CA PHE A 174 -14.24 21.04 5.97
C PHE A 174 -13.07 20.61 5.07
N ILE A 175 -12.50 19.43 5.34
CA ILE A 175 -11.39 18.88 4.56
C ILE A 175 -11.84 18.61 3.11
N LEU A 176 -13.04 18.05 2.94
CA LEU A 176 -13.62 17.78 1.63
C LEU A 176 -13.87 19.06 0.85
N LEU A 177 -14.46 20.09 1.47
CA LEU A 177 -14.70 21.36 0.81
C LEU A 177 -13.40 22.06 0.40
N ASP A 178 -12.36 22.00 1.24
CA ASP A 178 -11.06 22.58 0.94
C ASP A 178 -10.33 21.86 -0.21
N ALA A 179 -10.39 20.51 -0.24
CA ALA A 179 -9.89 19.72 -1.35
C ALA A 179 -10.69 19.95 -2.65
N TYR A 180 -12.01 20.07 -2.54
CA TYR A 180 -12.89 20.41 -3.65
C TYR A 180 -12.50 21.76 -4.26
N ASP A 181 -12.29 22.78 -3.44
CA ASP A 181 -11.91 24.12 -3.89
C ASP A 181 -10.52 24.15 -4.52
N THR A 182 -9.56 23.41 -3.96
CA THR A 182 -8.21 23.27 -4.52
C THR A 182 -8.25 22.68 -5.93
N LEU A 183 -9.01 21.59 -6.12
CA LEU A 183 -9.14 20.91 -7.41
C LEU A 183 -9.93 21.72 -8.44
N GLU A 184 -10.97 22.46 -8.03
CA GLU A 184 -11.67 23.38 -8.93
C GLU A 184 -10.75 24.50 -9.43
N GLN A 185 -9.90 25.06 -8.57
CA GLN A 185 -8.98 26.14 -8.94
C GLN A 185 -7.91 25.67 -9.93
N THR A 186 -7.42 24.44 -9.81
CA THR A 186 -6.41 23.87 -10.73
C THR A 186 -6.99 23.52 -12.10
N ALA A 187 -8.31 23.38 -12.24
CA ALA A 187 -8.96 23.02 -13.50
C ALA A 187 -9.09 24.17 -14.53
N GLY A 188 -8.65 25.39 -14.18
CA GLY A 188 -8.59 26.54 -15.09
C GLY A 188 -9.83 27.44 -15.11
N ILE A 189 -9.60 28.72 -15.41
CA ILE A 189 -10.49 29.88 -15.16
C ILE A 189 -11.88 29.83 -15.82
N ASN A 190 -12.14 28.90 -16.75
CA ASN A 190 -13.34 28.96 -17.60
C ASN A 190 -14.48 27.98 -17.28
N LEU A 191 -14.32 27.07 -16.32
CA LEU A 191 -15.38 26.13 -15.96
C LEU A 191 -15.33 25.88 -14.46
N ARG A 192 -16.21 26.53 -13.68
CA ARG A 192 -16.60 25.99 -12.37
C ARG A 192 -17.07 24.56 -12.62
N GLN A 193 -16.25 23.57 -12.27
CA GLN A 193 -16.62 22.18 -12.43
C GLN A 193 -17.69 21.89 -11.39
N ARG A 194 -18.95 22.09 -11.78
CA ARG A 194 -20.12 21.75 -10.94
C ARG A 194 -20.07 20.30 -10.43
N TYR A 195 -19.25 19.46 -11.03
CA TYR A 195 -19.04 18.06 -10.70
C TYR A 195 -17.54 17.76 -10.69
N LEU A 196 -16.99 17.35 -9.55
CA LEU A 196 -15.62 16.85 -9.43
C LEU A 196 -15.59 15.32 -9.42
N SER A 197 -14.53 14.77 -10.00
CA SER A 197 -14.26 13.33 -10.01
C SER A 197 -14.02 12.82 -8.60
N ILE A 198 -14.85 11.88 -8.14
CA ILE A 198 -14.70 11.23 -6.84
C ILE A 198 -13.34 10.54 -6.71
N PRO A 199 -12.83 9.79 -7.71
CA PRO A 199 -11.47 9.26 -7.67
C PRO A 199 -10.39 10.32 -7.38
N ARG A 200 -10.48 11.52 -7.98
CA ARG A 200 -9.49 12.58 -7.73
C ARG A 200 -9.60 13.14 -6.31
N LEU A 201 -10.82 13.43 -5.87
CA LEU A 201 -11.09 13.86 -4.49
C LEU A 201 -10.61 12.84 -3.46
N ARG A 202 -10.82 11.54 -3.75
CA ARG A 202 -10.37 10.44 -2.90
C ARG A 202 -8.86 10.48 -2.71
N GLU A 203 -8.10 10.52 -3.80
CA GLU A 203 -6.63 10.50 -3.69
C GLU A 203 -6.10 11.75 -2.97
N GLU A 204 -6.60 12.93 -3.31
CA GLU A 204 -6.24 14.20 -2.66
C GLU A 204 -6.47 14.15 -1.14
N ILE A 205 -7.64 13.68 -0.72
CA ILE A 205 -8.01 13.67 0.69
C ILE A 205 -7.28 12.53 1.42
N CYS A 206 -7.22 11.33 0.84
CA CYS A 206 -6.54 10.19 1.45
C CYS A 206 -5.05 10.47 1.67
N GLU A 207 -4.38 11.12 0.71
CA GLU A 207 -2.99 11.56 0.87
C GLU A 207 -2.84 12.57 2.00
N ARG A 208 -3.69 13.60 2.01
CA ARG A 208 -3.63 14.68 3.00
C ARG A 208 -3.85 14.22 4.44
N ILE A 209 -4.73 13.25 4.67
CA ILE A 209 -5.09 12.82 6.03
C ILE A 209 -4.64 11.39 6.38
N GLY A 210 -4.07 10.66 5.42
CA GLY A 210 -3.59 9.29 5.60
C GLY A 210 -4.69 8.25 5.84
N CYS A 211 -5.95 8.51 5.45
CA CYS A 211 -7.03 7.52 5.59
C CYS A 211 -7.01 6.49 4.44
N ARG A 212 -7.69 5.36 4.61
CA ARG A 212 -7.84 4.40 3.51
C ARG A 212 -8.89 4.91 2.54
N ARG A 213 -8.72 4.56 1.26
CA ARG A 213 -9.69 4.81 0.19
C ARG A 213 -11.11 4.37 0.54
N ARG A 214 -11.24 3.22 1.23
CA ARG A 214 -12.52 2.70 1.69
C ARG A 214 -13.15 3.60 2.76
N ASP A 215 -12.36 4.05 3.74
CA ASP A 215 -12.84 4.91 4.83
C ASP A 215 -13.31 6.26 4.26
N PHE A 216 -12.58 6.79 3.26
CA PHE A 216 -13.03 7.95 2.49
C PHE A 216 -14.37 7.70 1.79
N ASP A 217 -14.51 6.58 1.07
CA ASP A 217 -15.73 6.25 0.33
C ASP A 217 -16.93 6.16 1.28
N GLU A 218 -16.78 5.49 2.43
CA GLU A 218 -17.79 5.40 3.48
C GLU A 218 -18.15 6.78 4.04
N ALA A 219 -17.16 7.62 4.36
CA ALA A 219 -17.39 8.97 4.88
C ALA A 219 -18.06 9.92 3.88
N VAL A 220 -17.73 9.84 2.58
CA VAL A 220 -18.39 10.63 1.54
C VAL A 220 -19.85 10.21 1.39
N LEU A 221 -20.14 8.91 1.41
CA LEU A 221 -21.50 8.40 1.33
C LEU A 221 -22.33 8.87 2.52
N GLU A 222 -21.79 8.76 3.73
CA GLU A 222 -22.42 9.25 4.96
C GLU A 222 -22.66 10.76 4.90
N LEU A 223 -21.64 11.53 4.50
CA LEU A 223 -21.76 12.99 4.34
C LEU A 223 -22.86 13.36 3.34
N CYS A 224 -22.97 12.68 2.20
CA CYS A 224 -24.02 12.94 1.22
C CYS A 224 -25.41 12.62 1.78
N GLN A 225 -25.55 11.52 2.53
CA GLN A 225 -26.82 11.14 3.16
C GLN A 225 -27.26 12.12 4.25
N GLN A 226 -26.32 12.72 4.97
CA GLN A 226 -26.60 13.73 6.00
C GLN A 226 -26.96 15.10 5.42
N ASN A 227 -26.61 15.37 4.16
CA ASN A 227 -26.71 16.68 3.53
C ASN A 227 -27.49 16.62 2.19
N VAL A 228 -28.58 15.87 2.15
CA VAL A 228 -29.44 15.73 0.96
C VAL A 228 -29.88 17.10 0.44
N GLY A 229 -29.69 17.31 -0.86
CA GLY A 229 -30.02 18.58 -1.55
C GLY A 229 -28.89 19.62 -1.49
N LYS A 230 -27.92 19.47 -0.58
CA LYS A 230 -26.71 20.31 -0.50
C LYS A 230 -25.54 19.68 -1.25
N LEU A 231 -25.44 18.35 -1.19
CA LEU A 231 -24.49 17.55 -1.93
C LEU A 231 -25.24 16.61 -2.88
N GLU A 232 -24.66 16.36 -4.06
CA GLU A 232 -25.25 15.48 -5.06
C GLU A 232 -24.21 14.53 -5.66
N LEU A 233 -24.54 13.24 -5.67
CA LEU A 233 -23.77 12.21 -6.33
C LEU A 233 -24.30 12.00 -7.75
N SER A 234 -23.40 11.98 -8.74
CA SER A 234 -23.75 11.75 -10.14
C SER A 234 -23.06 10.49 -10.69
N GLY A 235 -23.87 9.64 -11.31
CA GLY A 235 -23.45 8.42 -12.02
C GLY A 235 -23.16 8.64 -13.50
N ALA A 236 -22.96 9.90 -13.93
CA ALA A 236 -22.57 10.20 -15.30
C ALA A 236 -21.35 9.34 -15.71
N PRO A 237 -21.28 8.86 -16.96
CA PRO A 237 -20.13 8.12 -17.43
C PRO A 237 -18.86 8.93 -17.19
N MET A 238 -17.80 8.23 -16.78
CA MET A 238 -16.50 8.84 -16.63
C MET A 238 -15.99 9.39 -17.97
N ASP A 239 -16.08 10.70 -18.16
CA ASP A 239 -15.52 11.39 -19.32
C ASP A 239 -13.99 11.32 -19.31
N THR A 240 -13.38 11.50 -20.49
CA THR A 240 -11.97 11.22 -20.79
C THR A 240 -10.94 11.86 -19.85
N GLY A 241 -11.23 12.99 -19.20
CA GLY A 241 -10.31 13.63 -18.23
C GLY A 241 -10.28 13.00 -16.84
N ALA A 242 -11.23 12.10 -16.54
CA ALA A 242 -11.15 11.29 -15.34
C ALA A 242 -10.16 10.12 -15.55
N LYS A 243 -9.88 9.69 -16.78
CA LYS A 243 -9.01 8.53 -17.11
C LYS A 243 -7.50 8.81 -17.06
N ASP A 244 -7.06 9.76 -16.24
CA ASP A 244 -5.65 10.19 -16.18
C ASP A 244 -4.84 9.46 -15.09
N ALA A 245 -5.43 8.50 -14.36
CA ALA A 245 -4.69 7.74 -13.37
C ALA A 245 -3.51 7.01 -14.03
N THR A 246 -2.30 7.35 -13.59
CA THR A 246 -1.04 6.84 -14.13
C THR A 246 -0.67 5.50 -13.50
N LEU A 247 -1.20 5.22 -12.31
CA LEU A 247 -0.89 4.05 -11.49
C LEU A 247 -2.15 3.26 -11.12
N GLY A 248 -2.00 1.96 -10.87
CA GLY A 248 -3.08 1.09 -10.41
C GLY A 248 -2.92 0.72 -8.93
N ILE A 249 -4.04 0.48 -8.23
CA ILE A 249 -4.04 0.04 -6.83
C ILE A 249 -3.53 -1.39 -6.75
N LYS A 250 -2.51 -1.62 -5.92
CA LYS A 250 -1.93 -2.93 -5.65
C LYS A 250 -2.55 -3.55 -4.41
N GLN A 251 -2.77 -4.86 -4.44
CA GLN A 251 -3.34 -5.60 -3.31
C GLN A 251 -2.72 -6.99 -3.16
N ILE A 252 -2.97 -7.57 -2.01
CA ILE A 252 -2.68 -8.94 -1.63
C ILE A 252 -3.94 -9.53 -1.00
N GLU A 253 -4.27 -10.77 -1.36
CA GLU A 253 -5.42 -11.50 -0.84
C GLU A 253 -4.97 -12.95 -0.58
N LEU A 254 -5.64 -13.66 0.33
CA LEU A 254 -5.43 -15.11 0.45
C LEU A 254 -5.88 -15.79 -0.84
N ALA A 255 -5.14 -16.81 -1.28
CA ALA A 255 -5.56 -17.56 -2.45
C ALA A 255 -6.62 -18.60 -2.08
N ASP A 256 -7.62 -18.77 -2.95
CA ASP A 256 -8.60 -19.84 -2.81
C ASP A 256 -7.98 -21.23 -3.13
N GLU A 257 -7.06 -21.28 -4.09
CA GLU A 257 -6.33 -22.48 -4.51
C GLU A 257 -4.90 -22.12 -4.94
N GLY A 258 -3.92 -22.99 -4.68
CA GLY A 258 -2.53 -22.82 -5.09
C GLY A 258 -1.63 -22.19 -4.01
N PRO A 259 -0.79 -21.18 -4.32
CA PRO A 259 0.12 -20.55 -3.35
C PRO A 259 -0.67 -19.90 -2.21
N LEU A 260 -0.07 -19.64 -1.04
CA LEU A 260 -0.80 -19.11 0.14
C LEU A 260 -1.53 -17.78 -0.12
N ILE A 261 -1.02 -16.97 -1.05
CA ILE A 261 -1.55 -15.65 -1.37
C ILE A 261 -1.59 -15.42 -2.87
N THR A 262 -2.43 -14.49 -3.29
CA THR A 262 -2.44 -13.90 -4.63
C THR A 262 -2.16 -12.40 -4.55
N THR A 263 -1.61 -11.85 -5.63
CA THR A 263 -1.32 -10.43 -5.73
C THR A 263 -1.99 -9.86 -6.98
N SER A 264 -2.57 -8.66 -6.87
CA SER A 264 -3.23 -8.00 -7.99
C SER A 264 -2.83 -6.53 -8.09
N GLN A 265 -3.05 -5.93 -9.26
CA GLN A 265 -2.93 -4.50 -9.50
C GLN A 265 -4.06 -4.06 -10.45
N SER A 266 -4.79 -3.00 -10.10
CA SER A 266 -5.95 -2.57 -10.89
C SER A 266 -6.05 -1.05 -11.01
N THR A 267 -5.93 -0.55 -12.25
CA THR A 267 -6.28 0.84 -12.61
C THR A 267 -7.79 1.05 -12.60
N GLN A 268 -8.59 0.01 -12.90
CA GLN A 268 -10.05 0.10 -12.82
C GLN A 268 -10.53 0.38 -11.40
N ARG A 269 -9.85 -0.16 -10.38
CA ARG A 269 -10.17 0.11 -8.97
C ARG A 269 -9.86 1.56 -8.58
N VAL A 270 -8.82 2.18 -9.11
CA VAL A 270 -8.58 3.63 -8.92
C VAL A 270 -9.79 4.41 -9.43
N MET A 271 -10.27 4.03 -10.62
CA MET A 271 -11.36 4.71 -11.29
C MET A 271 -12.75 4.34 -10.76
N ALA A 272 -12.83 3.46 -9.77
CA ALA A 272 -14.09 3.13 -9.13
C ALA A 272 -14.62 4.37 -8.42
N GLY A 273 -15.86 4.75 -8.73
CA GLY A 273 -16.62 5.71 -7.94
C GLY A 273 -17.05 5.14 -6.59
N VAL A 274 -17.99 5.79 -5.92
CA VAL A 274 -18.67 5.25 -4.73
C VAL A 274 -19.92 4.48 -5.12
N GLU A 275 -20.31 3.49 -4.33
CA GLU A 275 -21.52 2.70 -4.55
C GLU A 275 -22.56 2.97 -3.46
N LEU A 276 -23.77 3.35 -3.87
CA LEU A 276 -24.89 3.56 -2.97
C LEU A 276 -26.14 2.86 -3.53
N TYR A 277 -26.74 1.98 -2.74
CA TYR A 277 -27.92 1.17 -3.12
C TYR A 277 -27.77 0.44 -4.47
N GLY A 278 -26.59 -0.14 -4.74
CA GLY A 278 -26.30 -0.88 -5.98
C GLY A 278 -26.09 -0.01 -7.22
N LYS A 279 -25.98 1.32 -7.05
CA LYS A 279 -25.65 2.27 -8.12
C LYS A 279 -24.28 2.88 -7.88
N LYS A 280 -23.51 3.02 -8.96
CA LYS A 280 -22.17 3.64 -8.93
C LYS A 280 -22.25 5.11 -9.30
N TYR A 281 -21.54 5.92 -8.53
CA TYR A 281 -21.46 7.36 -8.68
C TYR A 281 -20.00 7.78 -8.81
N TYR A 282 -19.68 8.53 -9.87
CA TYR A 282 -18.30 8.87 -10.23
C TYR A 282 -17.97 10.34 -9.94
N TYR A 283 -18.99 11.16 -9.72
CA TYR A 283 -18.84 12.59 -9.53
C TYR A 283 -19.60 13.08 -8.30
N LEU A 284 -19.06 14.10 -7.64
CA LEU A 284 -19.66 14.82 -6.53
C LEU A 284 -19.87 16.29 -6.93
N ALA A 285 -21.05 16.82 -6.63
CA ALA A 285 -21.37 18.24 -6.73
C ALA A 285 -21.67 18.83 -5.35
N VAL A 286 -21.15 20.04 -5.10
CA VAL A 286 -21.44 20.82 -3.90
C VAL A 286 -22.32 22.02 -4.30
N HIS A 287 -23.58 22.01 -3.86
CA HIS A 287 -24.55 23.09 -4.13
C HIS A 287 -24.62 24.10 -2.98
N GLU A 288 -24.53 23.61 -1.74
CA GLU A 288 -24.48 24.43 -0.53
C GLU A 288 -23.30 24.01 0.35
N ARG A 289 -22.62 25.00 0.94
CA ARG A 289 -21.41 24.78 1.77
C ARG A 289 -21.67 24.67 3.26
N ASP A 290 -22.86 25.05 3.72
CA ASP A 290 -23.28 24.86 5.11
C ASP A 290 -23.70 23.39 5.30
N ILE A 291 -22.72 22.50 5.43
CA ILE A 291 -22.92 21.05 5.55
C ILE A 291 -22.40 20.56 6.90
N SER A 292 -23.03 19.51 7.43
CA SER A 292 -22.65 18.90 8.70
C SER A 292 -22.17 17.47 8.51
N PHE A 293 -21.19 17.05 9.30
CA PHE A 293 -20.74 15.66 9.36
C PHE A 293 -20.80 15.16 10.80
N LYS A 294 -21.52 14.08 11.03
CA LYS A 294 -21.56 13.36 12.29
C LYS A 294 -21.22 11.91 12.01
N GLN A 295 -20.11 11.44 12.53
CA GLN A 295 -19.70 10.06 12.33
C GLN A 295 -20.56 9.14 13.19
N GLU A 296 -21.29 8.22 12.57
CA GLU A 296 -21.93 7.13 13.31
C GLU A 296 -20.82 6.21 13.87
N THR A 297 -20.67 6.22 15.20
CA THR A 297 -19.72 5.32 15.88
C THR A 297 -20.28 3.90 15.80
N HIS A 298 -19.66 3.04 14.99
CA HIS A 298 -20.00 1.62 14.89
C HIS A 298 -19.13 0.76 15.82
#